data_AF-A0A2I0PCB2-F1
#
_entry.id   AF-A0A2I0PCB2-F1
#
_cell.length_a   1.000
_cell.length_b   1.000
_cell.length_c   1.000
_cell.angle_alpha   90.00
_cell.angle_beta   90.00
_cell.angle_gamma   90.00
#
_symmetry.space_group_name_H-M   'P 1'
#
loop_
_entity.id
_entity.type
_entity.pdbx_description
1 polymer ?
#
loop_
_entity_poly.entity_id
_entity_poly.type
_entity_poly.pdbx_seq_one_letter_code
_entity_poly.pdbx_strand_id
1 'polypeptide(L)'
;MNFNWYEYKTVVSSEGTTVIMYTKYDRKNGICSSRMEMNGMVMNEQTFDCSASAETPGQSDPVDIVAPDTKMVKVGTETVTVGAGTFVADKYTISTDSGTVYIWITEGKPPLKTESQSSEGSYIQELNGWG
;
A
#
# COMPACT_ATOMS: atom_id res chain seq x y z
N MET A 1 -2.78 -11.40 -11.88
CA MET A 1 -1.56 -11.45 -11.03
C MET A 1 -1.70 -12.66 -10.12
N ASN A 2 -0.68 -13.53 -10.02
CA ASN A 2 -0.75 -14.78 -9.24
C ASN A 2 0.22 -14.74 -8.06
N PHE A 3 -0.17 -14.07 -6.98
CA PHE A 3 0.48 -14.17 -5.68
C PHE A 3 -0.57 -14.60 -4.64
N ASN A 4 -0.16 -15.42 -3.68
CA ASN A 4 -1.00 -15.94 -2.60
C ASN A 4 -1.08 -14.97 -1.42
N TRP A 5 -0.07 -14.12 -1.24
CA TRP A 5 -0.05 -13.14 -0.16
C TRP A 5 0.81 -11.92 -0.52
N TYR A 6 0.57 -10.82 0.18
CA TYR A 6 1.46 -9.66 0.20
C TYR A 6 1.38 -8.97 1.57
N GLU A 7 2.43 -8.23 1.91
CA GLU A 7 2.54 -7.46 3.12
C GLU A 7 3.05 -6.06 2.81
N TYR A 8 2.41 -5.05 3.39
CA TYR A 8 2.81 -3.66 3.30
C TYR A 8 3.29 -3.15 4.65
N LYS A 9 4.34 -2.35 4.63
CA LYS A 9 4.72 -1.46 5.72
C LYS A 9 4.18 -0.07 5.40
N THR A 10 3.33 0.44 6.27
CA THR A 10 2.76 1.79 6.18
C THR A 10 3.37 2.64 7.29
N VAL A 11 3.88 3.82 6.94
CA VAL A 11 4.37 4.83 7.86
C VAL A 11 3.47 6.04 7.71
N VAL A 12 2.83 6.43 8.81
CA VAL A 12 2.02 7.64 8.91
C VAL A 12 2.69 8.57 9.90
N SER A 13 3.01 9.77 9.45
CA SER A 13 3.65 10.79 10.28
C SER A 13 2.79 12.06 10.30
N SER A 14 2.40 12.50 11.49
CA SER A 14 1.64 13.74 11.71
C SER A 14 2.00 14.33 13.07
N GLU A 15 2.16 15.66 13.14
CA GLU A 15 2.38 16.41 14.39
C GLU A 15 3.39 15.78 15.38
N GLY A 16 4.55 15.35 14.87
CA GLY A 16 5.62 14.75 15.70
C GLY A 16 5.36 13.31 16.14
N THR A 17 4.22 12.72 15.78
CA THR A 17 3.91 11.30 16.00
C THR A 17 4.17 10.52 14.72
N THR A 18 4.83 9.37 14.83
CA THR A 18 4.99 8.42 13.73
C THR A 18 4.45 7.06 14.14
N VAL A 19 3.53 6.55 13.34
CA VAL A 19 2.93 5.22 13.49
C VAL A 19 3.41 4.36 12.32
N ILE A 20 3.85 3.15 12.63
CA ILE A 20 4.22 2.15 11.64
C ILE A 20 3.18 1.03 11.72
N MET A 21 2.64 0.63 10.58
CA MET A 21 1.67 -0.46 10.48
C MET A 21 2.14 -1.46 9.45
N TYR A 22 2.18 -2.74 9.82
CA TYR A 22 2.39 -3.85 8.91
C TYR A 22 1.05 -4.50 8.64
N THR A 23 0.63 -4.54 7.37
CA THR A 23 -0.63 -5.16 6.95
C THR A 23 -0.33 -6.26 5.97
N LYS A 24 -0.68 -7.50 6.32
CA LYS A 24 -0.53 -8.67 5.48
C LYS A 24 -1.90 -9.20 5.06
N TYR A 25 -2.05 -9.50 3.77
CA TYR A 25 -3.22 -10.21 3.25
C TYR A 25 -2.79 -11.55 2.67
N ASP A 26 -3.32 -12.63 3.24
CA ASP A 26 -3.30 -13.97 2.68
C ASP A 26 -4.54 -14.16 1.80
N ARG A 27 -4.36 -13.95 0.49
CA ARG A 27 -5.44 -14.06 -0.51
C ARG A 27 -5.98 -15.48 -0.59
N LYS A 28 -5.14 -16.47 -0.36
CA LYS A 28 -5.51 -17.88 -0.48
C LYS A 28 -6.50 -18.27 0.62
N ASN A 29 -6.29 -17.76 1.82
CA ASN A 29 -7.13 -18.09 2.98
C ASN A 29 -8.15 -16.99 3.33
N GLY A 30 -8.08 -15.82 2.69
CA GLY A 30 -8.95 -14.69 3.01
C GLY A 30 -8.64 -14.05 4.36
N ILE A 31 -7.39 -14.16 4.85
CA ILE A 31 -7.02 -13.73 6.19
C ILE A 31 -6.15 -12.47 6.12
N CYS A 32 -6.49 -11.49 6.95
CA CYS A 32 -5.71 -10.28 7.12
C CYS A 32 -5.08 -10.25 8.50
N SER A 33 -3.80 -9.87 8.57
CA SER A 33 -3.09 -9.62 9.81
C SER A 33 -2.57 -8.19 9.81
N SER A 34 -2.71 -7.51 10.94
CA SER A 34 -2.22 -6.15 11.14
C SER A 34 -1.37 -6.08 12.41
N ARG A 35 -0.22 -5.42 12.32
CA ARG A 35 0.64 -5.09 13.46
C ARG A 35 0.95 -3.61 13.46
N MET A 36 0.56 -2.92 14.53
CA MET A 36 0.85 -1.50 14.73
C MET A 36 2.00 -1.33 15.71
N GLU A 37 2.98 -0.52 15.32
CA GLU A 37 4.14 -0.12 16.11
C GLU A 37 4.15 1.40 16.30
N MET A 38 4.41 1.85 17.52
CA MET A 38 4.64 3.26 17.84
C MET A 38 5.83 3.35 18.78
N ASN A 39 6.78 4.24 18.47
CA ASN A 39 8.02 4.40 19.25
C ASN A 39 8.81 3.09 19.46
N GLY A 40 8.78 2.19 18.47
CA GLY A 40 9.45 0.89 18.53
C GLY A 40 8.76 -0.17 19.39
N MET A 41 7.56 0.11 19.92
CA MET A 41 6.76 -0.84 20.68
C MET A 41 5.56 -1.31 19.87
N VAL A 42 5.27 -2.62 19.89
CA VAL A 42 4.06 -3.18 19.31
C VAL A 42 2.86 -2.75 20.18
N MET A 43 1.98 -1.94 19.62
CA MET A 43 0.79 -1.41 20.28
C MET A 43 -0.41 -2.33 20.09
N ASN A 44 -0.50 -2.97 18.93
CA ASN A 44 -1.61 -3.82 18.56
C ASN A 44 -1.14 -4.87 17.55
N GLU A 45 -1.61 -6.09 17.72
CA GLU A 45 -1.49 -7.16 16.74
C GLU A 45 -2.83 -7.90 16.66
N GLN A 46 -3.38 -7.97 15.44
CA GLN A 46 -4.71 -8.51 15.19
C GLN A 46 -4.73 -9.33 13.91
N THR A 47 -5.55 -10.38 13.91
CA THR A 47 -5.88 -11.17 12.72
C THR A 47 -7.39 -11.21 12.58
N PHE A 48 -7.88 -10.97 11.36
CA PHE A 48 -9.31 -10.93 11.05
C PHE A 48 -9.59 -11.51 9.67
N ASP A 49 -10.83 -11.96 9.48
CA ASP A 49 -11.32 -12.45 8.19
C ASP A 49 -11.57 -11.27 7.26
N CYS A 50 -10.95 -11.31 6.08
CA CYS A 50 -11.11 -10.34 5.00
C CYS A 50 -11.49 -11.02 3.68
N SER A 51 -12.06 -12.23 3.74
CA SER A 51 -12.64 -12.94 2.60
C SER A 51 -13.78 -12.14 1.93
N ALA A 52 -14.60 -11.44 2.73
CA ALA A 52 -15.69 -10.60 2.23
C ALA A 52 -15.23 -9.37 1.42
N SER A 53 -14.02 -8.86 1.68
CA SER A 53 -13.44 -7.76 0.89
C SER A 53 -12.96 -8.17 -0.50
N ALA A 54 -12.98 -9.46 -0.83
CA ALA A 54 -12.69 -9.97 -2.18
C ALA A 54 -13.95 -10.06 -3.08
N GLU A 55 -15.16 -9.87 -2.54
CA GLU A 55 -16.43 -10.17 -3.22
C GLU A 55 -17.29 -8.93 -3.55
N THR A 56 -16.73 -7.72 -3.61
CA THR A 56 -17.44 -6.58 -4.22
C THR A 56 -17.13 -6.56 -5.73
N PRO A 57 -18.10 -6.86 -6.63
CA PRO A 57 -17.92 -6.70 -8.06
C PRO A 57 -17.88 -5.20 -8.34
N GLY A 58 -16.67 -4.64 -8.45
CA GLY A 58 -16.42 -3.20 -8.54
C GLY A 58 -15.21 -2.71 -7.74
N GLN A 59 -14.66 -3.55 -6.86
CA GLN A 59 -13.37 -3.33 -6.19
C GLN A 59 -12.58 -4.64 -6.29
N SER A 60 -12.07 -4.94 -7.48
CA SER A 60 -11.62 -6.27 -7.91
C SER A 60 -10.12 -6.48 -7.74
N ASP A 61 -9.43 -5.66 -6.96
CA ASP A 61 -8.12 -5.94 -6.39
C ASP A 61 -7.87 -4.86 -5.34
N PRO A 62 -7.23 -5.10 -4.19
CA PRO A 62 -6.60 -4.03 -3.42
C PRO A 62 -5.53 -3.26 -4.22
N VAL A 63 -5.20 -3.72 -5.43
CA VAL A 63 -4.47 -3.00 -6.49
C VAL A 63 -5.37 -2.10 -7.35
N ASP A 64 -6.70 -2.22 -7.28
CA ASP A 64 -7.69 -1.26 -7.80
C ASP A 64 -7.77 -0.03 -6.87
N ILE A 65 -6.61 0.57 -6.59
CA ILE A 65 -6.45 1.78 -5.77
C ILE A 65 -7.11 3.01 -6.45
N VAL A 66 -7.69 2.82 -7.63
CA VAL A 66 -8.10 3.89 -8.52
C VAL A 66 -9.55 3.65 -8.87
N ALA A 67 -10.45 4.44 -8.28
CA ALA A 67 -11.83 4.51 -8.73
C ALA A 67 -11.85 4.75 -10.25
N PRO A 68 -12.82 4.20 -11.01
CA PRO A 68 -12.83 4.24 -12.47
C PRO A 68 -12.71 5.65 -13.08
N ASP A 69 -13.03 6.70 -12.31
CA ASP A 69 -12.96 8.11 -12.74
C ASP A 69 -11.64 8.81 -12.35
N THR A 70 -10.76 8.13 -11.62
CA THR A 70 -9.50 8.69 -11.14
C THR A 70 -8.43 8.54 -12.21
N LYS A 71 -8.00 9.67 -12.81
CA LYS A 71 -6.97 9.67 -13.84
C LYS A 71 -5.59 9.52 -13.21
N MET A 72 -4.97 8.35 -13.40
CA MET A 72 -3.53 8.20 -13.18
C MET A 72 -2.76 8.82 -14.34
N VAL A 73 -1.78 9.65 -14.05
CA VAL A 73 -0.86 10.19 -15.05
C VAL A 73 0.52 9.62 -14.80
N LYS A 74 1.12 8.97 -15.80
CA LYS A 74 2.50 8.48 -15.68
C LYS A 74 3.46 9.67 -15.60
N VAL A 75 4.26 9.71 -14.55
CA VAL A 75 5.29 10.73 -14.31
C VAL A 75 6.61 10.31 -14.94
N GLY A 76 6.97 9.03 -14.82
CA GLY A 76 8.23 8.50 -15.35
C GLY A 76 8.46 7.04 -14.96
N THR A 77 9.65 6.56 -15.24
CA THR A 77 10.12 5.22 -14.86
C THR A 77 11.41 5.39 -14.06
N GLU A 78 11.50 4.76 -12.89
CA GLU A 78 12.66 4.87 -12.01
C GLU A 78 12.93 3.57 -11.23
N THR A 79 14.10 3.50 -10.60
CA THR A 79 14.43 2.41 -9.68
C THR A 79 13.98 2.77 -8.27
N VAL A 80 13.17 1.91 -7.65
CA VAL A 80 12.66 2.06 -6.28
C VAL A 80 13.13 0.88 -5.42
N THR A 81 13.54 1.18 -4.19
CA THR A 81 13.92 0.18 -3.19
C THR A 81 12.91 0.23 -2.04
N VAL A 82 12.31 -0.92 -1.74
CA VAL A 82 11.32 -1.13 -0.68
C VAL A 82 11.71 -2.36 0.15
N GLY A 83 10.96 -2.68 1.21
CA GLY A 83 11.23 -3.85 2.06
C GLY A 83 11.31 -5.18 1.28
N ALA A 84 10.50 -5.33 0.23
CA ALA A 84 10.48 -6.51 -0.63
C ALA A 84 11.63 -6.59 -1.64
N GLY A 85 12.46 -5.55 -1.79
CA GLY A 85 13.60 -5.51 -2.71
C GLY A 85 13.70 -4.24 -3.55
N THR A 86 14.55 -4.29 -4.58
CA THR A 86 14.78 -3.18 -5.53
C THR A 86 14.22 -3.53 -6.90
N PHE A 87 13.46 -2.61 -7.49
CA PHE A 87 12.75 -2.84 -8.74
C PHE A 87 12.78 -1.61 -9.63
N VAL A 88 12.70 -1.83 -10.95
CA VAL A 88 12.37 -0.77 -11.92
C VAL A 88 10.86 -0.67 -12.02
N ALA A 89 10.32 0.53 -11.83
CA ALA A 89 8.89 0.77 -11.70
C ALA A 89 8.45 2.05 -12.42
N ASP A 90 7.22 2.04 -12.89
CA ASP A 90 6.56 3.23 -13.41
C ASP A 90 5.94 4.01 -12.24
N LYS A 91 6.31 5.29 -12.13
CA LYS A 91 5.71 6.23 -11.19
C LYS A 91 4.51 6.89 -11.83
N TYR A 92 3.38 6.84 -11.14
CA TYR A 92 2.15 7.52 -11.51
C TYR A 92 1.79 8.56 -10.46
N THR A 93 1.09 9.60 -10.88
CA THR A 93 0.46 10.59 -10.01
C THR A 93 -1.05 10.49 -10.12
N ILE A 94 -1.72 10.67 -8.98
CA ILE A 94 -3.16 10.75 -8.83
C ILE A 94 -3.44 12.08 -8.12
N SER A 95 -4.14 12.98 -8.80
CA SER A 95 -4.60 14.23 -8.19
C SER A 95 -5.96 13.99 -7.53
N THR A 96 -6.05 14.28 -6.23
CA THR A 96 -7.29 14.28 -5.45
C THR A 96 -7.62 15.71 -5.03
N ASP A 97 -8.85 15.97 -4.61
CA ASP A 97 -9.24 17.28 -4.06
C ASP A 97 -8.40 17.66 -2.83
N SER A 98 -7.83 16.67 -2.15
CA SER A 98 -7.03 16.80 -0.93
C SER A 98 -5.50 16.79 -1.16
N GLY A 99 -5.02 16.58 -2.39
CA GLY A 99 -3.58 16.59 -2.66
C GLY A 99 -3.16 15.71 -3.84
N THR A 100 -1.90 15.29 -3.80
CA THR A 100 -1.31 14.41 -4.81
C THR A 100 -0.81 13.13 -4.16
N VAL A 101 -1.21 12.00 -4.74
CA VAL A 101 -0.73 10.68 -4.37
C VAL A 101 0.16 10.18 -5.50
N TYR A 102 1.33 9.64 -5.17
CA TYR A 102 2.15 8.91 -6.12
C TYR A 102 2.11 7.42 -5.83
N ILE A 103 2.18 6.62 -6.89
CA ILE A 103 2.20 5.17 -6.81
C ILE A 103 3.23 4.60 -7.79
N TRP A 104 3.97 3.59 -7.35
CA TRP A 104 4.97 2.87 -8.12
C TRP A 104 4.47 1.48 -8.46
N ILE A 105 4.37 1.20 -9.75
CA ILE A 105 3.85 -0.07 -10.25
C ILE A 105 4.89 -0.72 -11.15
N THR A 106 5.11 -2.02 -10.91
CA THR A 106 5.87 -2.89 -11.79
C THR A 106 4.98 -4.06 -12.18
N GLU A 107 4.98 -4.42 -13.45
CA GLU A 107 4.16 -5.53 -13.95
C GLU A 107 4.44 -6.84 -13.19
N GLY A 108 3.36 -7.59 -12.94
CA GLY A 108 3.40 -8.90 -12.29
C GLY A 108 3.64 -8.86 -10.78
N LYS A 109 3.60 -7.69 -10.14
CA LYS A 109 3.80 -7.52 -8.69
C LYS A 109 2.67 -6.68 -8.09
N PRO A 110 2.42 -6.80 -6.76
CA PRO A 110 1.67 -5.78 -6.04
C PRO A 110 2.32 -4.39 -6.23
N PRO A 111 1.56 -3.29 -6.09
CA PRO A 111 2.11 -1.95 -5.99
C PRO A 111 3.31 -1.91 -5.06
N LEU A 112 4.40 -1.28 -5.50
CA LEU A 112 5.64 -1.30 -4.75
C LEU A 112 5.63 -0.26 -3.64
N LYS A 113 5.14 0.93 -3.98
CA LYS A 113 5.12 2.08 -3.08
C LYS A 113 3.92 2.95 -3.39
N THR A 114 3.35 3.55 -2.36
CA THR A 114 2.38 4.65 -2.44
C THR A 114 2.86 5.75 -1.49
N GLU A 115 2.91 6.98 -1.95
CA GLU A 115 3.23 8.12 -1.08
C GLU A 115 2.24 9.27 -1.29
N SER A 116 1.88 9.92 -0.19
CA SER A 116 1.21 11.22 -0.23
C SER A 116 1.76 12.11 0.88
N GLN A 117 1.77 13.40 0.60
CA GLN A 117 2.22 14.41 1.56
C GLN A 117 1.27 15.60 1.49
N SER A 118 0.84 16.06 2.66
CA SER A 118 0.04 17.26 2.83
C SER A 118 0.67 18.13 3.92
N SER A 119 0.07 19.30 4.19
CA SER A 119 0.43 20.13 5.34
C SER A 119 0.15 19.47 6.69
N GLU A 120 -0.72 18.46 6.72
CA GLU A 120 -1.17 17.78 7.95
C GLU A 120 -0.34 16.53 8.27
N GLY A 121 0.43 16.02 7.30
CA GLY A 121 1.27 14.85 7.51
C GLY A 121 1.75 14.19 6.23
N SER A 122 2.37 13.03 6.40
CA SER A 122 2.78 12.17 5.31
C SER A 122 2.29 10.75 5.50
N TYR A 123 2.05 10.09 4.38
CA TYR A 123 1.70 8.69 4.28
C TYR A 123 2.66 8.04 3.29
N ILE A 124 3.35 6.99 3.73
CA ILE A 124 4.20 6.16 2.88
C ILE A 124 3.81 4.71 3.12
N GLN A 125 3.40 4.01 2.08
CA GLN A 125 3.17 2.58 2.10
C GLN A 125 4.16 1.92 1.14
N GLU A 126 4.87 0.90 1.61
CA GLU A 126 5.89 0.19 0.85
C GLU A 126 5.66 -1.31 0.94
N LEU A 127 5.80 -2.01 -0.19
CA LEU A 127 5.74 -3.45 -0.24
C LEU A 127 6.87 -4.03 0.61
N ASN A 128 6.50 -4.74 1.67
CA ASN A 128 7.44 -5.35 2.60
C ASN A 128 7.75 -6.80 2.23
N GLY A 129 6.79 -7.51 1.63
CA GLY A 129 6.97 -8.87 1.11
C GLY A 129 5.78 -9.34 0.28
N TRP A 130 5.98 -10.38 -0.52
CA TRP A 130 4.93 -11.04 -1.32
C TRP A 130 5.34 -12.45 -1.73
N GLY A 131 4.36 -13.31 -2.08
CA GLY A 131 4.58 -14.69 -2.56
C GLY A 131 3.29 -15.46 -2.78
#